data_AF-A0A7V2SU16-F1
#
_entry.id   AF-A0A7V2SU16-F1
#
_cell.length_a   1.000
_cell.length_b   1.000
_cell.length_c   1.000
_cell.angle_alpha   90.00
_cell.angle_beta   90.00
_cell.angle_gamma   90.00
#
_symmetry.space_group_name_H-M   'P 1'
#
loop_
_entity.id
_entity.type
_entity.pdbx_description
1 polymer ?
#
loop_
_entity_poly.entity_id
_entity_poly.type
_entity_poly.pdbx_seq_one_letter_code
_entity_poly.pdbx_strand_id
1 'polypeptide(L)'
;DVSLVIGANDVVNPAARDDPSSSIYGMPILEVDQSKNVIVIKRGRGTGFAGIQNGLFFKDNTKMLFGDAQDAIGELITGLKEL
;
A
#
# COMPACT_ATOMS: atom_id res chain seq x y z
N ASP A 1 -11.79 9.10 1.73
CA ASP A 1 -12.57 8.27 0.78
C ASP A 1 -11.71 7.21 0.08
N VAL A 2 -10.59 7.56 -0.55
CA VAL A 2 -9.63 6.59 -1.09
C VAL A 2 -8.20 7.03 -0.77
N SER A 3 -7.35 6.10 -0.34
CA SER A 3 -5.89 6.29 -0.28
C SER A 3 -5.21 5.56 -1.43
N LEU A 4 -4.44 6.29 -2.24
CA LEU A 4 -3.63 5.71 -3.31
C LEU A 4 -2.17 5.59 -2.87
N VAL A 5 -1.68 4.36 -2.74
CA VAL A 5 -0.33 4.03 -2.29
C VAL A 5 0.49 3.56 -3.50
N ILE A 6 1.54 4.28 -3.85
CA ILE A 6 2.34 3.99 -5.06
C ILE A 6 3.74 3.54 -4.63
N GLY A 7 4.08 2.27 -4.87
CA GLY A 7 5.42 1.71 -4.63
C GLY A 7 5.85 1.61 -3.15
N ALA A 8 5.11 2.21 -2.22
CA ALA A 8 5.42 2.16 -0.79
C ALA A 8 5.06 0.80 -0.17
N ASN A 9 5.84 0.41 0.85
CA ASN A 9 5.62 -0.82 1.61
C ASN A 9 5.78 -0.58 3.11
N ASP A 10 7.01 -0.43 3.61
CA ASP A 10 7.27 -0.39 5.05
C ASP A 10 6.64 0.85 5.73
N VAL A 11 6.65 2.00 5.06
CA VAL A 11 6.09 3.27 5.57
C VAL A 11 4.55 3.30 5.68
N VAL A 12 3.87 2.25 5.22
CA VAL A 12 2.41 2.07 5.33
C VAL A 12 2.05 0.76 6.01
N ASN A 13 3.01 0.06 6.62
CA ASN A 13 2.80 -1.27 7.18
C ASN A 13 2.24 -1.18 8.63
N PRO A 14 0.99 -1.62 8.88
CA PRO A 14 0.37 -1.52 10.21
C PRO A 14 1.12 -2.26 11.31
N ALA A 15 1.99 -3.21 10.96
CA ALA A 15 2.85 -3.91 11.92
C ALA A 15 3.73 -2.96 12.75
N ALA A 16 4.05 -1.76 12.24
CA ALA A 16 4.78 -0.75 13.02
C ALA A 16 4.00 -0.23 14.23
N ARG A 17 2.66 -0.30 14.20
CA ARG A 17 1.76 0.11 15.28
C ARG A 17 1.22 -1.09 16.07
N ASP A 18 0.87 -2.16 15.38
CA ASP A 18 0.01 -3.23 15.92
C ASP A 18 0.80 -4.45 16.44
N ASP A 19 2.06 -4.63 16.05
CA ASP A 19 2.86 -5.82 16.37
C ASP A 19 4.17 -5.47 17.08
N PRO A 20 4.24 -5.57 18.42
CA PRO A 20 5.45 -5.33 19.21
C PRO A 20 6.64 -6.24 18.88
N SER A 21 6.43 -7.36 18.18
CA SER A 21 7.49 -8.27 17.75
C SER A 21 8.07 -7.92 16.38
N SER A 22 7.42 -7.01 15.65
CA SER A 22 7.84 -6.57 14.33
C SER A 22 9.15 -5.77 14.39
N SER A 23 10.03 -5.96 13.41
CA SER A 23 11.28 -5.22 13.28
C SER A 23 11.09 -3.71 13.02
N ILE A 24 9.88 -3.30 12.63
CA ILE A 24 9.52 -1.89 12.40
C ILE A 24 8.61 -1.34 13.50
N TYR A 25 8.42 -2.06 14.62
CA TYR A 25 7.57 -1.58 15.71
C TYR A 25 8.06 -0.24 16.27
N GLY A 26 7.12 0.70 16.45
CA GLY A 26 7.41 2.07 16.89
C GLY A 26 7.88 3.03 15.78
N MET A 27 8.09 2.54 14.55
CA MET A 27 8.37 3.40 13.41
C MET A 27 7.14 4.26 13.08
N PRO A 28 7.25 5.60 12.96
CA PRO A 28 6.16 6.42 12.46
C PRO A 28 5.78 6.01 11.03
N ILE A 29 4.51 5.73 10.79
CA ILE A 29 3.95 5.31 9.49
C ILE A 29 2.80 6.21 9.06
N LEU A 30 2.43 6.13 7.78
CA LEU A 30 1.16 6.65 7.29
C LEU A 30 0.06 5.62 7.52
N GLU A 31 -0.93 5.96 8.35
CA GLU A 31 -2.07 5.11 8.70
C GLU A 31 -3.13 5.05 7.58
N VAL A 32 -2.69 4.70 6.37
CA VAL A 32 -3.55 4.64 5.17
C VAL A 32 -4.66 3.59 5.30
N ASP A 33 -4.52 2.63 6.22
CA ASP A 33 -5.51 1.60 6.51
C ASP A 33 -6.81 2.16 7.10
N GLN A 34 -6.79 3.39 7.63
CA GLN A 34 -7.97 4.07 8.17
C GLN A 34 -8.88 4.68 7.07
N SER A 35 -8.42 4.74 5.82
CA SER A 35 -9.26 5.19 4.71
C SER A 35 -10.39 4.22 4.38
N LYS A 36 -11.52 4.73 3.89
CA LYS A 36 -12.66 3.90 3.47
C LYS A 36 -12.25 2.84 2.43
N ASN A 37 -11.38 3.20 1.48
CA ASN A 37 -10.75 2.28 0.53
C ASN A 37 -9.26 2.62 0.37
N VAL A 38 -8.45 1.61 0.08
CA VAL A 38 -7.02 1.75 -0.21
C VAL A 38 -6.71 1.04 -1.53
N ILE A 39 -5.95 1.68 -2.40
CA ILE A 39 -5.41 1.08 -3.62
C ILE A 39 -3.89 1.09 -3.51
N VAL A 40 -3.26 -0.09 -3.63
CA VAL A 40 -1.80 -0.22 -3.59
C VAL A 40 -1.29 -0.63 -4.96
N ILE A 41 -0.40 0.18 -5.54
CA ILE A 41 0.26 -0.08 -6.80
C ILE A 41 1.67 -0.63 -6.55
N LYS A 42 1.91 -1.88 -6.96
CA LYS A 42 3.25 -2.50 -6.92
C LYS A 42 3.35 -3.70 -7.87
N ARG A 43 4.56 -4.13 -8.20
CA ARG A 43 4.80 -5.25 -9.15
C ARG A 43 4.39 -6.66 -8.66
N GLY A 44 4.10 -6.85 -7.38
CA GLY A 44 3.79 -8.19 -6.82
C GLY A 44 3.52 -8.15 -5.32
N ARG A 45 3.63 -9.26 -4.58
CA ARG A 45 3.44 -9.27 -3.10
C ARG A 45 4.74 -9.30 -2.28
N GLY A 46 5.89 -9.08 -2.92
CA GLY A 46 7.19 -9.04 -2.25
C GLY A 46 7.28 -8.02 -1.11
N THR A 47 8.19 -8.29 -0.19
CA THR A 47 8.47 -7.50 1.02
C THR A 47 9.19 -6.19 0.69
N GLY A 48 9.21 -5.26 1.64
CA GLY A 48 10.00 -4.03 1.56
C GLY A 48 11.44 -4.25 2.02
N PHE A 49 12.09 -3.16 2.43
CA PHE A 49 13.44 -3.18 2.96
C PHE A 49 13.52 -3.95 4.27
N ALA A 50 12.52 -3.80 5.13
CA ALA A 50 12.43 -4.49 6.41
C ALA A 50 12.28 -6.03 6.28
N GLY A 51 12.05 -6.55 5.07
CA GLY A 51 11.97 -8.00 4.83
C GLY A 51 10.74 -8.68 5.42
N ILE A 52 9.75 -7.91 5.89
CA ILE A 52 8.52 -8.43 6.48
C ILE A 52 7.32 -8.28 5.55
N GLN A 53 6.33 -9.14 5.74
CA GLN A 53 5.05 -9.06 5.04
C GLN A 53 4.24 -7.87 5.56
N ASN A 54 3.52 -7.21 4.65
CA ASN A 54 2.68 -6.08 5.01
C ASN A 54 1.22 -6.50 5.12
N GLY A 55 0.67 -6.40 6.33
CA GLY A 55 -0.71 -6.75 6.65
C GLY A 55 -1.75 -5.91 5.90
N LEU A 56 -1.40 -4.67 5.49
CA LEU A 56 -2.27 -3.81 4.71
C LEU A 56 -2.80 -4.51 3.44
N PHE A 57 -1.95 -5.30 2.77
CA PHE A 57 -2.28 -5.93 1.49
C PHE A 57 -3.39 -6.99 1.57
N PHE A 58 -3.80 -7.35 2.79
CA PHE A 58 -4.80 -8.38 3.08
C PHE A 58 -6.07 -7.82 3.72
N LYS A 59 -6.12 -6.51 4.01
CA LYS A 59 -7.33 -5.89 4.56
C LYS A 59 -8.45 -5.83 3.51
N ASP A 60 -9.70 -6.02 3.93
CA ASP A 60 -10.87 -6.05 3.04
C ASP A 60 -11.07 -4.75 2.24
N ASN A 61 -10.73 -3.61 2.86
CA ASN A 61 -10.79 -2.29 2.25
C ASN A 61 -9.60 -1.99 1.33
N THR A 62 -8.65 -2.93 1.16
CA THR A 62 -7.46 -2.73 0.35
C THR A 62 -7.53 -3.53 -0.94
N LYS A 63 -7.29 -2.87 -2.07
CA LYS A 63 -7.18 -3.47 -3.40
C LYS A 63 -5.75 -3.34 -3.92
N MET A 64 -5.23 -4.44 -4.47
CA MET A 64 -3.91 -4.47 -5.08
C MET A 64 -4.04 -4.24 -6.59
N LEU A 65 -3.35 -3.23 -7.11
CA LEU A 65 -3.17 -3.02 -8.55
C LEU A 65 -1.74 -3.44 -8.90
N PHE A 66 -1.60 -4.61 -9.52
CA PHE A 66 -0.28 -5.13 -9.87
C PHE A 66 0.23 -4.52 -11.18
N GLY A 67 1.43 -3.95 -11.15
CA GLY A 67 2.04 -3.34 -12.34
C GLY A 67 3.28 -2.51 -12.01
N ASP A 68 3.92 -2.01 -13.05
CA ASP A 68 4.84 -0.88 -12.91
C ASP A 68 4.06 0.37 -12.47
N ALA A 69 4.69 1.20 -11.64
CA ALA A 69 4.02 2.36 -11.06
C ALA A 69 3.68 3.43 -12.12
N GLN A 70 4.58 3.67 -13.07
CA GLN A 70 4.38 4.71 -14.08
C GLN A 70 3.27 4.30 -15.05
N ASP A 71 3.32 3.06 -15.53
CA ASP A 71 2.34 2.53 -16.48
C ASP A 71 0.93 2.51 -15.87
N ALA A 72 0.79 1.98 -14.66
CA ALA A 72 -0.50 1.90 -13.97
C ALA A 72 -1.12 3.29 -13.72
N ILE A 73 -0.30 4.28 -13.38
CA ILE A 73 -0.76 5.67 -13.22
C ILE A 73 -1.13 6.29 -14.57
N GLY A 74 -0.38 6.00 -15.63
CA GLY A 74 -0.70 6.44 -16.99
C GLY A 74 -2.06 5.93 -17.47
N GLU A 75 -2.34 4.65 -17.24
CA GLU A 75 -3.64 4.03 -17.53
C GLU A 75 -4.77 4.67 -16.71
N LEU A 76 -4.54 4.89 -15.41
CA LEU A 76 -5.51 5.55 -14.53
C LEU A 76 -5.87 6.96 -15.02
N ILE A 77 -4.86 7.76 -15.39
CA ILE A 77 -5.07 9.12 -15.90
C ILE A 77 -5.85 9.09 -17.22
N THR A 78 -5.55 8.14 -18.11
CA THR A 78 -6.25 7.99 -19.38
C THR A 78 -7.71 7.64 -19.16
N GLY A 79 -8.00 6.61 -18.36
CA GLY A 79 -9.36 6.20 -18.05
C GLY A 79 -10.19 7.30 -17.36
N LEU A 80 -9.56 8.12 -16.50
CA LEU A 80 -10.23 9.27 -15.89
C LEU A 80 -10.59 10.38 -16.89
N LYS A 81 -9.86 10.54 -17.98
CA LYS A 81 -10.15 11.54 -19.03
C LYS A 81 -11.25 11.10 -19.98
N GLU A 82 -11.56 9.80 -20.03
CA GLU A 82 -12.62 9.22 -20.86
C GLU A 82 -13.98 9.20 -20.15
N LEU A 83 -14.02 9.58 -18.87
CA LEU A 83 -15.24 9.81 -18.07
C LEU A 83 -15.76 11.24 -18.26
#